data_AF-A0AAV8ZTQ6-F1
#
_entry.id   AF-A0AAV8ZTQ6-F1
#
_cell.length_a   1.000
_cell.length_b   1.000
_cell.length_c   1.000
_cell.angle_alpha   90.00
_cell.angle_beta   90.00
_cell.angle_gamma   90.00
#
_symmetry.space_group_name_H-M   'P 1'
#
loop_
_entity.id
_entity.type
_entity.pdbx_description
1 polymer ?
#
loop_
_entity_poly.entity_id
_entity_poly.type
_entity_poly.pdbx_seq_one_letter_code
_entity_poly.pdbx_strand_id
1 'polypeptide(L)'
;MNLPILKLKQDVSTRWNSCLIMLERLLKIKDALCVVVSQLPKVPDFLNADEWIILHDCVKILKPAEDMTKILSAEKYPTISLVIPLYRGFQSALRNVRADTEVGKILKTKLLDA
;
A
#
# COMPACT_ATOMS: atom_id res chain seq x y z
N MET A 1 -9.22 -12.22 -21.64
CA MET A 1 -8.17 -11.36 -21.07
C MET A 1 -7.00 -12.26 -20.66
N ASN A 2 -5.78 -12.01 -21.15
CA ASN A 2 -4.58 -12.75 -20.72
C ASN A 2 -4.07 -12.19 -19.38
N LEU A 3 -4.83 -12.40 -18.30
CA LEU A 3 -4.47 -11.92 -16.97
C LEU A 3 -3.52 -12.92 -16.28
N PRO A 4 -2.55 -12.43 -15.49
CA PRO A 4 -1.70 -13.31 -14.70
C PRO A 4 -2.53 -14.08 -13.66
N ILE A 5 -2.19 -15.35 -13.43
CA ILE A 5 -2.81 -16.15 -12.36
C ILE A 5 -2.31 -15.62 -11.02
N LEU A 6 -3.22 -15.01 -10.24
CA LEU A 6 -2.92 -14.36 -8.98
C LEU A 6 -3.68 -15.05 -7.84
N LYS A 7 -2.98 -15.39 -6.75
CA LYS A 7 -3.60 -15.85 -5.50
C LYS A 7 -4.09 -14.70 -4.62
N LEU A 8 -5.05 -14.96 -3.76
CA LEU A 8 -5.45 -14.02 -2.70
C LEU A 8 -4.27 -13.72 -1.77
N LYS A 9 -4.17 -12.47 -1.35
CA LYS A 9 -3.25 -12.01 -0.29
C LYS A 9 -4.12 -11.47 0.83
N GLN A 10 -3.99 -12.03 2.02
CA GLN A 10 -4.74 -11.60 3.20
C GLN A 10 -3.82 -10.81 4.12
N ASP A 11 -4.41 -9.88 4.85
CA ASP A 11 -3.75 -9.21 5.96
C ASP A 11 -3.44 -10.20 7.09
N VAL A 12 -2.31 -9.99 7.76
CA VAL A 12 -1.76 -10.84 8.81
C VAL A 12 -1.25 -9.93 9.92
N SER A 13 -1.92 -9.96 11.07
CA SER A 13 -1.68 -9.03 12.18
C SER A 13 -0.24 -9.00 12.71
N THR A 14 0.51 -10.09 12.58
CA THR A 14 1.90 -10.20 13.02
C THR A 14 2.93 -9.74 11.98
N ARG A 15 2.50 -9.45 10.74
CA ARG A 15 3.37 -8.97 9.66
C ARG A 15 2.92 -7.59 9.21
N TRP A 16 3.66 -6.57 9.63
CA TRP A 16 3.29 -5.17 9.46
C TRP A 16 2.94 -4.76 8.02
N ASN A 17 3.61 -5.31 6.99
CA ASN A 17 3.36 -4.96 5.58
C ASN A 17 2.30 -5.82 4.88
N SER A 18 1.70 -6.79 5.55
CA SER A 18 0.75 -7.71 4.91
C SER A 18 -0.51 -7.00 4.43
N CYS A 19 -1.04 -6.03 5.19
CA CYS A 19 -2.11 -5.15 4.74
C CYS A 19 -1.74 -4.38 3.47
N LEU A 20 -0.55 -3.73 3.41
CA LEU A 20 -0.09 -3.03 2.20
C LEU A 20 -0.05 -3.96 0.98
N ILE A 21 0.51 -5.17 1.13
CA ILE A 21 0.58 -6.17 0.07
C ILE A 21 -0.82 -6.61 -0.39
N MET A 22 -1.77 -6.75 0.54
CA MET A 22 -3.17 -7.05 0.23
C MET A 22 -3.81 -5.91 -0.57
N LEU A 23 -3.60 -4.66 -0.18
CA LEU A 23 -4.14 -3.50 -0.90
C LEU A 23 -3.54 -3.36 -2.30
N GLU A 24 -2.23 -3.54 -2.46
CA GLU A 24 -1.59 -3.59 -3.78
C GLU A 24 -2.19 -4.69 -4.67
N ARG A 25 -2.44 -5.87 -4.10
CA ARG A 25 -3.10 -6.97 -4.81
C ARG A 25 -4.51 -6.59 -5.23
N LEU A 26 -5.28 -5.98 -4.33
CA LEU A 26 -6.65 -5.57 -4.57
C LEU A 26 -6.73 -4.54 -5.69
N LEU A 27 -5.87 -3.52 -5.67
CA LEU A 27 -5.77 -2.52 -6.75
C LEU A 27 -5.39 -3.16 -8.08
N LYS A 28 -4.46 -4.13 -8.08
CA LYS A 28 -4.03 -4.83 -9.31
C LYS A 28 -5.15 -5.64 -9.97
N ILE A 29 -6.11 -6.14 -9.19
CA ILE A 29 -7.22 -6.96 -9.71
C ILE A 29 -8.53 -6.18 -9.86
N LYS A 30 -8.53 -4.86 -9.62
CA LYS A 30 -9.72 -4.01 -9.61
C LYS A 30 -10.62 -4.25 -10.83
N ASP A 31 -10.08 -4.19 -12.04
CA ASP A 31 -10.87 -4.30 -13.27
C ASP A 31 -11.53 -5.67 -13.42
N ALA A 32 -10.77 -6.74 -13.15
CA ALA A 32 -11.29 -8.10 -13.18
C ALA A 32 -12.39 -8.29 -12.11
N LEU A 33 -12.19 -7.72 -10.93
CA LEU A 33 -13.16 -7.76 -9.85
C LEU A 33 -14.44 -7.00 -10.21
N CYS A 34 -14.35 -5.82 -10.82
CA CYS A 34 -15.49 -5.06 -11.31
C CYS A 34 -16.31 -5.83 -12.35
N VAL A 35 -15.65 -6.54 -13.28
CA VAL A 35 -16.33 -7.39 -14.29
C VAL A 35 -17.04 -8.57 -13.63
N VAL A 36 -16.41 -9.24 -12.67
CA VAL A 36 -17.03 -10.36 -11.97
C VAL A 36 -18.24 -9.87 -11.16
N VAL A 37 -18.08 -8.79 -10.41
CA VAL A 37 -19.15 -8.21 -9.58
C VAL A 37 -20.35 -7.78 -10.43
N SER A 38 -20.13 -7.21 -11.62
CA SER A 38 -21.24 -6.81 -12.51
C SER A 38 -22.02 -7.99 -13.10
N GLN A 39 -21.44 -9.20 -13.08
CA GLN A 39 -22.08 -10.43 -13.54
C GLN A 39 -22.79 -11.21 -12.41
N LEU A 40 -22.59 -10.82 -11.14
CA LEU A 40 -23.21 -11.51 -10.02
C LEU A 40 -24.71 -11.18 -9.95
N PRO A 41 -25.59 -12.18 -9.73
CA PRO A 41 -27.03 -11.95 -9.59
C PRO A 41 -27.37 -11.16 -8.32
N LYS A 42 -26.49 -11.20 -7.30
CA LYS A 42 -26.56 -10.37 -6.10
C LYS A 42 -25.17 -9.79 -5.82
N VAL A 43 -25.07 -8.47 -5.91
CA VAL A 43 -23.82 -7.75 -5.64
C VAL A 43 -23.57 -7.71 -4.13
N PRO A 44 -22.42 -8.19 -3.64
CA PRO A 44 -22.01 -7.99 -2.24
C PRO A 44 -21.63 -6.53 -2.00
N ASP A 45 -21.48 -6.12 -0.74
CA ASP A 45 -20.92 -4.82 -0.40
C ASP A 45 -19.56 -4.65 -1.10
N PHE A 46 -19.44 -3.58 -1.88
CA PHE A 46 -18.30 -3.34 -2.75
C PHE A 46 -17.79 -1.92 -2.57
N LEU A 47 -16.49 -1.74 -2.82
CA LEU A 47 -15.85 -0.45 -2.64
C LEU A 47 -16.41 0.58 -3.62
N ASN A 48 -16.79 1.74 -3.09
CA ASN A 48 -17.21 2.88 -3.88
C ASN A 48 -16.01 3.63 -4.50
N ALA A 49 -16.29 4.60 -5.36
CA ALA A 49 -15.25 5.33 -6.10
C ALA A 49 -14.25 6.03 -5.17
N ASP A 50 -14.72 6.67 -4.10
CA ASP A 50 -13.87 7.40 -3.15
C ASP A 50 -13.00 6.45 -2.35
N GLU A 51 -13.53 5.30 -1.93
CA GLU A 51 -12.77 4.27 -1.23
C GLU A 51 -11.61 3.73 -2.08
N TRP A 52 -11.82 3.55 -3.39
CA TRP A 52 -10.73 3.16 -4.30
C TRP A 52 -9.62 4.21 -4.37
N ILE A 53 -9.96 5.50 -4.32
CA ILE A 53 -8.98 6.59 -4.32
C ILE A 53 -8.22 6.62 -2.99
N ILE A 54 -8.92 6.42 -1.87
CA ILE A 54 -8.31 6.29 -0.53
C ILE A 54 -7.29 5.15 -0.51
N LEU A 55 -7.65 3.96 -1.03
CA LEU A 55 -6.73 2.82 -1.07
C LEU A 55 -5.47 3.12 -1.90
N HIS A 56 -5.63 3.83 -3.02
CA HIS A 56 -4.50 4.21 -3.86
C HIS A 56 -3.56 5.20 -3.15
N ASP A 57 -4.10 6.17 -2.42
CA ASP A 57 -3.31 7.07 -1.58
C ASP A 57 -2.57 6.29 -0.48
N CYS A 58 -3.25 5.41 0.24
CA CYS A 58 -2.64 4.58 1.28
C CYS A 58 -1.45 3.77 0.74
N VAL A 59 -1.60 3.11 -0.41
CA VAL A 59 -0.52 2.34 -1.04
C VAL A 59 0.67 3.24 -1.40
N LYS A 60 0.43 4.38 -2.05
CA LYS A 60 1.50 5.34 -2.39
C LYS A 60 2.26 5.85 -1.18
N ILE A 61 1.53 6.16 -0.11
CA ILE A 61 2.09 6.74 1.13
C ILE A 61 2.90 5.71 1.91
N LEU A 62 2.46 4.45 1.96
CA LEU A 62 3.11 3.40 2.72
C LEU A 62 4.28 2.74 1.96
N LYS A 63 4.33 2.87 0.62
CA LYS A 63 5.38 2.24 -0.18
C LYS A 63 6.81 2.63 0.22
N PRO A 64 7.13 3.91 0.48
CA PRO A 64 8.46 4.31 0.95
C PRO A 64 8.86 3.66 2.28
N ALA A 65 7.91 3.38 3.18
CA ALA A 65 8.20 2.69 4.43
C ALA A 65 8.56 1.21 4.18
N GLU A 66 7.85 0.56 3.25
CA GLU A 66 8.18 -0.81 2.84
C GLU A 66 9.57 -0.89 2.20
N ASP A 67 9.90 0.03 1.31
CA ASP A 67 11.21 0.04 0.65
C ASP A 67 12.35 0.25 1.67
N MET A 68 12.19 1.19 2.60
CA MET A 68 13.15 1.43 3.69
C MET A 68 13.34 0.18 4.55
N THR A 69 12.24 -0.39 5.06
CA THR A 69 12.31 -1.56 5.95
C THR A 69 12.85 -2.80 5.25
N LYS A 70 12.60 -2.98 3.95
CA LYS A 70 13.18 -4.05 3.15
C LYS A 70 14.70 -3.94 3.07
N ILE A 71 15.25 -2.73 2.91
CA ILE A 71 16.70 -2.49 2.92
C ILE A 71 17.27 -2.76 4.31
N LEU A 72 16.59 -2.31 5.36
CA LEU A 72 17.04 -2.48 6.76
C LEU A 72 16.94 -3.93 7.25
N SER A 73 16.07 -4.74 6.66
CA SER A 73 15.90 -6.16 6.99
C SER A 73 16.91 -7.08 6.28
N ALA A 74 17.88 -6.51 5.56
CA ALA A 74 18.92 -7.31 4.91
C ALA A 74 19.89 -7.90 5.92
N GLU A 75 20.29 -9.15 5.66
CA GLU A 75 21.23 -9.91 6.51
C GLU A 75 22.64 -10.02 5.91
N LYS A 76 22.80 -9.68 4.62
CA LYS A 76 24.04 -9.90 3.86
C LYS A 76 25.04 -8.74 3.97
N TYR A 77 24.68 -7.66 4.63
CA TYR A 77 25.52 -6.48 4.85
C TYR A 77 25.08 -5.72 6.11
N PRO A 78 25.96 -4.94 6.76
CA PRO A 78 25.58 -4.13 7.90
C PRO A 78 24.53 -3.08 7.54
N THR A 79 23.41 -3.05 8.26
CA THR A 79 22.29 -2.13 8.00
C THR A 79 22.20 -0.97 9.00
N ILE A 80 22.86 -1.06 10.16
CA ILE A 80 22.74 -0.06 11.24
C ILE A 80 23.19 1.34 10.81
N SER A 81 24.24 1.44 9.98
CA SER A 81 24.74 2.71 9.43
C SER A 81 23.76 3.34 8.43
N LEU A 82 22.80 2.57 7.90
CA LEU A 82 21.82 3.03 6.92
C LEU A 82 20.55 3.60 7.57
N VAL A 83 20.33 3.40 8.87
CA VAL A 83 19.09 3.80 9.55
C VAL A 83 18.81 5.30 9.39
N ILE A 84 19.77 6.15 9.75
CA ILE A 84 19.63 7.61 9.67
C ILE A 84 19.40 8.08 8.22
N PRO A 85 20.25 7.74 7.23
CA PRO A 85 20.05 8.23 5.86
C PRO A 85 18.75 7.69 5.25
N LEU A 86 18.37 6.44 5.52
CA LEU A 86 17.11 5.89 5.02
C LEU A 86 15.89 6.54 5.65
N TYR A 87 15.90 6.82 6.96
CA TYR A 87 14.80 7.53 7.60
C TYR A 87 14.66 8.96 7.05
N ARG A 88 15.76 9.69 6.83
CA ARG A 88 15.73 11.00 6.16
C ARG A 88 15.22 10.91 4.73
N GLY A 89 15.63 9.88 3.99
CA GLY A 89 15.15 9.57 2.65
C GLY A 89 13.64 9.27 2.63
N PHE A 90 13.17 8.46 3.57
CA PHE A 90 11.75 8.17 3.79
C PHE A 90 10.95 9.45 4.04
N GLN A 91 11.38 10.29 4.98
CA GLN A 91 10.72 11.58 5.24
C GLN A 91 10.66 12.47 3.99
N SER A 92 11.73 12.51 3.20
CA SER A 92 11.78 13.26 1.94
C SER A 92 10.82 12.70 0.89
N ALA A 93 10.85 11.39 0.67
CA ALA A 93 9.95 10.70 -0.25
C ALA A 93 8.49 10.95 0.13
N LEU A 94 8.16 10.79 1.42
CA LEU A 94 6.81 10.98 1.94
C LEU A 94 6.33 12.43 1.75
N ARG A 95 7.17 13.44 2.00
CA ARG A 95 6.84 14.86 1.70
C ARG A 95 6.48 15.08 0.24
N ASN A 96 7.13 14.38 -0.68
CA ASN A 96 6.90 14.50 -2.13
C ASN A 96 5.71 13.67 -2.63
N VAL A 97 5.19 12.72 -1.85
CA VAL A 97 3.97 11.98 -2.22
C VAL A 97 2.77 12.93 -2.22
N ARG A 98 2.06 12.99 -3.35
CA ARG A 98 0.77 13.67 -3.45
C ARG A 98 -0.34 12.73 -2.93
N ALA A 99 -1.13 13.24 -1.99
CA ALA A 99 -2.34 12.60 -1.49
C ALA A 99 -3.55 13.43 -1.94
N ASP A 100 -4.50 12.77 -2.59
CA ASP A 100 -5.68 13.41 -3.17
C ASP A 100 -6.86 13.41 -2.17
N THR A 101 -6.87 12.47 -1.22
CA THR A 101 -7.92 12.29 -0.21
C THR A 101 -7.55 12.89 1.15
N GLU A 102 -8.55 13.30 1.92
CA GLU A 102 -8.34 13.78 3.30
C GLU A 102 -7.75 12.69 4.19
N VAL A 103 -8.19 11.44 4.03
CA VAL A 103 -7.61 10.28 4.75
C VAL A 103 -6.13 10.11 4.41
N GLY A 104 -5.77 10.19 3.13
CA GLY A 104 -4.37 10.14 2.68
C GLY A 104 -3.53 11.28 3.25
N LYS A 105 -4.05 12.52 3.26
CA LYS A 105 -3.36 13.66 3.87
C LYS A 105 -3.12 13.44 5.37
N ILE A 106 -4.13 12.99 6.11
CA ILE A 106 -4.00 12.68 7.54
C ILE A 106 -2.96 11.58 7.79
N LEU A 107 -3.01 10.50 7.02
CA LEU A 107 -2.05 9.39 7.12
C LEU A 107 -0.62 9.88 6.90
N LYS A 108 -0.42 10.67 5.82
CA LYS A 108 0.89 11.26 5.49
C LYS A 108 1.42 12.15 6.62
N THR A 109 0.58 13.04 7.16
CA THR A 109 0.98 13.94 8.25
C THR A 109 1.35 13.15 9.49
N LYS A 110 0.52 12.18 9.91
CA LYS A 110 0.81 11.33 11.07
C LYS A 110 2.13 10.56 10.95
N LEU A 111 2.51 10.14 9.75
CA LEU A 111 3.78 9.45 9.50
C LEU A 111 4.99 10.40 9.48
N LEU A 112 4.80 11.68 9.16
CA LEU A 112 5.86 12.69 9.22
C LEU A 112 6.13 13.18 10.64
N ASP A 113 5.10 13.16 11.49
CA ASP A 113 5.16 13.62 12.88
C ASP A 113 5.61 12.53 13.88
N ALA A 114 5.81 11.29 13.41
CA ALA A 114 6.25 10.13 14.20
C ALA A 114 7.79 10.04 14.30
#